data_AF-A0A2J8UZL5-F1
#
_entry.id   AF-A0A2J8UZL5-F1
#
_cell.length_a   1.000
_cell.length_b   1.000
_cell.length_c   1.000
_cell.angle_alpha   90.00
_cell.angle_beta   90.00
_cell.angle_gamma   90.00
#
_symmetry.space_group_name_H-M   'P 1'
#
loop_
_entity.id
_entity.type
_entity.pdbx_description
1 polymer ?
#
loop_
_entity_poly.entity_id
_entity_poly.type
_entity_poly.pdbx_seq_one_letter_code
_entity_poly.pdbx_strand_id
1 'polypeptide(L)'
;MELEEGKAGSGLRQYYLSKIEELQLIVNDKSQNLRRLQAQRNELNAKVRLLREELQLLQEQGSYVGEVVRAMDKKKVLVKVHPEGKFVVDVDKNIDINDVTPNCRVALRNDSYTLHKILPNKVDPLVSLMMVEKVPDSTYEMIGGLDKQIKEIKEVIELPVKHPELFEALGIAQPKGVLLYGPPGTGKTLLARAVAHHTDCTFIRVSGSELVQKFIGEGARMVRELFVMAREHAPSIIFMD
;
A
#
# COMPACT_ATOMS: atom_id res chain seq x y z
N MET A 1 66.93 -65.16 -33.38
CA MET A 1 65.85 -65.86 -32.69
C MET A 1 66.26 -65.83 -31.23
N GLU A 2 65.64 -65.10 -30.32
CA GLU A 2 64.20 -64.86 -30.15
C GLU A 2 63.98 -63.42 -29.65
N LEU A 3 63.44 -62.57 -30.52
CA LEU A 3 62.44 -61.60 -30.07
C LEU A 3 61.18 -62.42 -29.81
N GLU A 4 60.48 -62.25 -28.68
CA GLU A 4 59.00 -62.35 -28.55
C GLU A 4 58.45 -62.32 -27.09
N GLU A 5 59.23 -62.14 -26.02
CA GLU A 5 58.61 -62.04 -24.66
C GLU A 5 58.08 -60.64 -24.28
N GLY A 6 58.25 -59.63 -25.13
CA GLY A 6 57.79 -58.25 -24.86
C GLY A 6 56.31 -57.97 -25.14
N LYS A 7 55.57 -58.87 -25.79
CA LYS A 7 54.21 -58.58 -26.30
C LYS A 7 53.08 -58.98 -25.35
N ALA A 8 53.22 -60.03 -24.54
CA ALA A 8 52.15 -60.52 -23.66
C ALA A 8 51.90 -59.60 -22.44
N GLY A 9 52.96 -59.03 -21.85
CA GLY A 9 52.85 -58.09 -20.72
C GLY A 9 52.37 -56.68 -21.11
N SER A 10 52.54 -56.30 -22.39
CA SER A 10 52.11 -55.00 -22.91
C SER A 10 50.58 -54.88 -22.96
N GLY A 11 49.87 -55.96 -23.29
CA GLY A 11 48.40 -55.98 -23.39
C GLY A 11 47.71 -55.86 -22.03
N LEU A 12 48.18 -56.60 -21.02
CA LEU A 12 47.66 -56.50 -19.65
C LEU A 12 47.95 -55.11 -19.04
N ARG A 13 49.14 -54.56 -19.28
CA ARG A 13 49.49 -53.22 -18.80
C ARG A 13 48.62 -52.14 -19.46
N GLN A 14 48.36 -52.25 -20.76
CA GLN A 14 47.45 -51.36 -21.49
C GLN A 14 46.00 -51.47 -20.97
N TYR A 15 45.54 -52.69 -20.66
CA TYR A 15 44.22 -52.91 -20.06
C TYR A 15 44.09 -52.21 -18.69
N TYR A 16 45.05 -52.39 -17.78
CA TYR A 16 45.01 -51.71 -16.48
C TYR A 16 45.15 -50.19 -16.60
N LEU A 17 45.94 -49.68 -17.54
CA LEU A 17 46.03 -48.24 -17.80
C LEU A 17 44.70 -47.67 -18.30
N SER A 18 44.05 -48.32 -19.26
CA SER A 18 42.73 -47.92 -19.75
C SER A 18 41.67 -47.97 -18.65
N LYS A 19 41.73 -48.97 -17.75
CA LYS A 19 40.83 -49.08 -16.61
C LYS A 19 41.07 -47.99 -15.56
N ILE A 20 42.33 -47.61 -15.32
CA ILE A 20 42.68 -46.49 -14.43
C ILE A 20 42.14 -45.17 -14.99
N GLU A 21 42.28 -44.92 -16.30
CA GLU A 21 41.74 -43.73 -16.96
C GLU A 21 40.21 -43.68 -16.88
N GLU A 22 39.52 -44.80 -17.14
CA GLU A 22 38.06 -44.90 -17.01
C GLU A 22 37.59 -44.62 -15.58
N LEU A 23 38.26 -45.20 -14.58
CA LEU A 23 37.95 -44.96 -13.16
C LEU A 23 38.24 -43.51 -12.75
N GLN A 24 39.31 -42.90 -13.26
CA GLN A 24 39.61 -41.48 -13.03
C GLN A 24 38.54 -40.56 -13.63
N LEU A 25 38.02 -40.90 -14.80
CA LEU A 25 36.92 -40.17 -15.44
C LEU A 25 35.63 -40.27 -14.61
N ILE A 26 35.30 -41.47 -14.13
CA ILE A 26 34.15 -41.70 -13.22
C ILE A 26 34.31 -40.92 -11.91
N VAL A 27 35.51 -40.90 -11.32
CA VAL A 27 35.80 -40.11 -10.10
C VAL A 27 35.62 -38.62 -10.37
N ASN A 28 36.08 -38.13 -11.52
CA ASN A 28 35.94 -36.73 -11.90
C ASN A 28 34.46 -36.34 -12.07
N ASP A 29 33.67 -37.12 -12.80
CA ASP A 29 32.23 -36.87 -12.99
C ASP A 29 31.45 -36.91 -11.66
N LYS A 30 31.72 -37.90 -10.79
CA LYS A 30 31.14 -37.94 -9.45
C LYS A 30 31.55 -36.74 -8.60
N SER A 31 32.78 -36.26 -8.71
CA SER A 31 33.25 -35.08 -7.98
C SER A 31 32.55 -33.79 -8.45
N GLN A 32 32.29 -33.65 -9.75
CA GLN A 32 31.53 -32.54 -10.31
C GLN A 32 30.06 -32.58 -9.87
N ASN A 33 29.43 -33.76 -9.92
CA ASN A 33 28.08 -33.96 -9.41
C ASN A 33 27.96 -33.63 -7.92
N LEU A 34 28.95 -34.04 -7.11
CA LEU A 34 29.00 -33.72 -5.69
C LEU A 34 29.13 -32.22 -5.44
N ARG A 35 29.96 -31.50 -6.22
CA ARG A 35 30.05 -30.03 -6.15
C ARG A 35 28.74 -29.35 -6.50
N ARG A 36 28.05 -29.82 -7.55
CA ARG A 36 26.72 -29.30 -7.95
C ARG A 36 25.68 -29.48 -6.84
N LEU A 37 25.61 -30.69 -6.26
CA LEU A 37 24.70 -30.99 -5.15
C LEU A 37 25.03 -30.17 -3.90
N GLN A 38 26.31 -29.96 -3.59
CA GLN A 38 26.72 -29.10 -2.49
C GLN A 38 26.31 -27.64 -2.72
N ALA A 39 26.47 -27.11 -3.94
CA ALA A 39 26.02 -25.76 -4.29
C ALA A 39 24.50 -25.60 -4.10
N GLN A 40 23.71 -26.56 -4.60
CA GLN A 40 22.26 -26.57 -4.41
C GLN A 40 21.85 -26.67 -2.93
N ARG A 41 22.54 -27.51 -2.14
CA ARG A 41 22.30 -27.62 -0.70
C ARG A 41 22.58 -26.29 0.00
N ASN A 42 23.68 -25.63 -0.34
CA ASN A 42 24.06 -24.36 0.27
C ASN A 42 23.04 -23.26 -0.08
N GLU A 43 22.58 -23.21 -1.33
CA GLU A 43 21.53 -22.29 -1.76
C GLU A 43 20.21 -22.55 -1.02
N LEU A 44 19.80 -23.80 -0.89
CA LEU A 44 18.57 -24.17 -0.18
C LEU A 44 18.68 -23.85 1.32
N ASN A 45 19.82 -24.10 1.94
CA ASN A 45 20.07 -23.73 3.33
C ASN A 45 20.00 -22.21 3.53
N ALA A 46 20.52 -21.41 2.59
CA ALA A 46 20.39 -19.96 2.63
C ALA A 46 18.93 -19.50 2.56
N LYS A 47 18.13 -20.10 1.66
CA LYS A 47 16.68 -19.85 1.57
C LYS A 47 15.95 -20.23 2.85
N VAL A 48 16.24 -21.39 3.43
CA VAL A 48 15.64 -21.83 4.71
C VAL A 48 16.00 -20.87 5.84
N ARG A 49 17.22 -20.34 5.86
CA ARG A 49 17.63 -19.35 6.85
C ARG A 49 16.82 -18.06 6.72
N LEU A 50 16.68 -17.51 5.52
CA LEU A 50 15.90 -16.30 5.27
C LEU A 50 14.43 -16.49 5.65
N LEU A 51 13.82 -17.60 5.25
CA LEU A 51 12.42 -17.92 5.59
C LEU A 51 12.22 -18.10 7.10
N ARG A 52 13.21 -18.65 7.81
CA ARG A 52 13.15 -18.75 9.27
C ARG A 52 13.24 -17.38 9.93
N GLU A 53 14.09 -16.48 9.43
CA GLU A 53 14.18 -15.09 9.91
C GLU A 53 12.85 -14.36 9.67
N GLU A 54 12.22 -14.49 8.50
CA GLU A 54 10.88 -13.93 8.23
C GLU A 54 9.80 -14.53 9.13
N LEU A 55 9.80 -15.86 9.32
CA LEU A 55 8.84 -16.52 10.19
C LEU A 55 8.99 -16.05 11.63
N GLN A 56 10.22 -15.79 12.08
CA GLN A 56 10.47 -15.26 13.41
C GLN A 56 9.90 -13.85 13.59
N LEU A 57 10.04 -12.98 12.58
CA LEU A 57 9.40 -11.65 12.57
C LEU A 57 7.86 -11.75 12.62
N LEU A 58 7.28 -12.74 11.94
CA LEU A 58 5.83 -12.98 11.97
C LEU A 58 5.34 -13.56 13.31
N GLN A 59 6.20 -14.31 14.01
CA GLN A 59 5.92 -14.86 15.33
C GLN A 59 6.15 -13.86 16.46
N GLU A 60 6.69 -12.67 16.17
CA GLU A 60 6.77 -11.61 17.16
C GLU A 60 5.37 -11.28 17.69
N GLN A 61 5.31 -10.98 18.99
CA GLN A 61 4.04 -10.65 19.63
C GLN A 61 3.46 -9.37 19.02
N GLY A 62 2.13 -9.28 19.03
CA GLY A 62 1.41 -8.13 18.49
C GLY A 62 1.96 -6.80 19.04
N SER A 63 2.11 -5.82 18.15
CA SER A 63 2.52 -4.46 18.52
C SER A 63 1.41 -3.74 19.28
N TYR A 64 1.77 -2.89 20.24
CA TYR A 64 0.82 -2.00 20.88
C TYR A 64 0.48 -0.82 19.98
N VAL A 65 -0.79 -0.43 19.95
CA VAL A 65 -1.24 0.75 19.21
C VAL A 65 -1.33 1.92 20.17
N GLY A 66 -0.64 3.02 19.83
CA GLY A 66 -0.67 4.26 20.58
C GLY A 66 -0.98 5.48 19.70
N GLU A 67 -1.34 6.58 20.34
CA GLU A 67 -1.53 7.89 19.71
C GLU A 67 -0.43 8.84 20.17
N VAL A 68 0.21 9.52 19.22
CA VAL A 68 1.24 10.50 19.53
C VAL A 68 0.59 11.73 20.13
N VAL A 69 0.96 12.09 21.37
CA VAL A 69 0.49 13.34 21.98
C VAL A 69 1.37 14.50 21.53
N ARG A 70 2.69 14.29 21.59
CA ARG A 70 3.67 15.34 21.28
C ARG A 70 5.04 14.70 21.01
N ALA A 71 5.72 15.15 19.96
CA ALA A 71 7.15 14.91 19.79
C ALA A 71 7.94 15.79 20.77
N MET A 72 8.80 15.21 21.59
CA MET A 72 9.61 15.96 22.56
C MET A 72 10.97 16.32 21.95
N ASP A 73 11.74 15.31 21.55
CA ASP A 73 13.12 15.44 21.08
C ASP A 73 13.34 14.69 19.75
N LYS A 74 14.55 14.80 19.20
CA LYS A 74 15.01 14.07 18.00
C LYS A 74 15.01 12.53 18.11
N LYS A 75 14.74 11.98 19.30
CA LYS A 75 14.68 10.53 19.51
C LYS A 75 13.52 10.08 20.39
N LYS A 76 12.80 11.01 21.02
CA LYS A 76 11.80 10.70 22.05
C LYS A 76 10.47 11.34 21.71
N VAL A 77 9.42 10.53 21.76
CA VAL A 77 8.05 10.92 21.49
C VAL A 77 7.17 10.52 22.66
N LEU A 78 6.25 11.39 23.04
CA LEU A 78 5.23 11.07 24.04
C LEU A 78 4.05 10.41 23.33
N VAL A 79 3.84 9.12 23.63
CA VAL A 79 2.75 8.31 23.07
C VAL A 79 1.78 7.94 24.18
N LYS A 80 0.49 8.04 23.89
CA LYS A 80 -0.59 7.57 24.75
C LYS A 80 -1.03 6.20 24.26
N VAL A 81 -0.85 5.17 25.09
CA VAL A 81 -1.28 3.80 24.83
C VAL A 81 -2.50 3.53 25.69
N HIS A 82 -3.59 3.03 25.10
CA HIS A 82 -4.77 2.62 25.85
C HIS A 82 -4.71 1.10 26.10
N PRO A 83 -4.84 0.60 27.34
CA PRO A 83 -5.24 1.27 28.59
C PRO A 83 -4.08 1.80 29.48
N GLU A 84 -2.82 1.55 29.13
CA GLU A 84 -1.65 1.68 30.02
C GLU A 84 -1.22 3.13 30.37
N GLY A 85 -1.69 4.15 29.65
CA GLY A 85 -1.44 5.56 29.97
C GLY A 85 -0.52 6.26 28.98
N LYS A 86 0.37 7.14 29.45
CA LYS A 86 1.28 7.93 28.62
C LYS A 86 2.73 7.48 28.86
N PHE A 87 3.44 7.17 27.78
CA PHE A 87 4.83 6.72 27.81
C PHE A 87 5.70 7.60 26.91
N VAL A 88 6.93 7.83 27.38
CA VAL A 88 7.97 8.42 26.53
C VAL A 88 8.68 7.26 25.86
N VAL A 89 8.55 7.18 24.54
CA VAL A 89 9.10 6.09 23.73
C VAL A 89 10.24 6.60 22.86
N ASP A 90 11.21 5.72 22.61
CA ASP A 90 12.27 5.99 21.66
C ASP A 90 11.79 5.69 20.22
N VAL A 91 12.18 6.54 19.27
CA VAL A 91 11.87 6.39 17.84
C VAL A 91 12.91 5.48 17.19
N ASP A 92 12.45 4.49 16.42
CA ASP A 92 13.35 3.62 15.66
C ASP A 92 14.04 4.39 14.52
N LYS A 93 15.23 3.95 14.13
CA LYS A 93 16.09 4.63 13.14
C LYS A 93 15.48 4.68 11.74
N ASN A 94 14.46 3.88 11.50
CA ASN A 94 13.79 3.76 10.20
C ASN A 94 12.69 4.82 9.97
N ILE A 95 12.38 5.66 10.97
CA ILE A 95 11.28 6.63 10.89
C ILE A 95 11.80 8.05 11.10
N ASP A 96 11.46 8.92 10.16
CA ASP A 96 11.76 10.34 10.26
C ASP A 96 10.74 11.06 11.15
N ILE A 97 11.25 11.97 12.00
CA ILE A 97 10.42 12.73 12.95
C ILE A 97 9.47 13.72 12.27
N ASN A 98 9.77 14.13 11.04
CA ASN A 98 8.92 15.06 10.30
C ASN A 98 7.57 14.43 9.93
N ASP A 99 7.51 13.11 9.78
CA ASP A 99 6.26 12.40 9.46
C ASP A 99 5.40 12.17 10.71
N VAL A 100 5.98 12.36 11.90
CA VAL A 100 5.31 12.15 13.17
C VAL A 100 4.56 13.43 13.57
N THR A 101 3.34 13.58 13.05
CA THR A 101 2.46 14.66 13.49
C THR A 101 1.74 14.31 14.81
N PRO A 102 1.40 15.30 15.65
CA PRO A 102 0.56 15.07 16.82
C PRO A 102 -0.79 14.45 16.42
N ASN A 103 -1.27 13.51 17.21
CA ASN A 103 -2.43 12.64 16.97
C ASN A 103 -2.26 11.55 15.89
N CYS A 104 -1.06 11.36 15.34
CA CYS A 104 -0.80 10.18 14.51
C CYS A 104 -0.90 8.89 15.33
N ARG A 105 -1.42 7.84 14.70
CA ARG A 105 -1.42 6.48 15.25
C ARG A 105 -0.08 5.83 14.97
N VAL A 106 0.49 5.19 15.99
CA VAL A 106 1.80 4.55 15.90
C VAL A 106 1.75 3.16 16.52
N ALA A 107 2.57 2.27 15.97
CA ALA A 107 2.78 0.92 16.47
C ALA A 107 4.08 0.88 17.28
N LEU A 108 3.96 0.43 18.52
CA LEU A 108 5.05 0.24 19.46
C LEU A 108 5.37 -1.25 19.57
N ARG A 109 6.66 -1.58 19.65
CA ARG A 109 7.10 -2.95 19.90
C ARG A 109 6.71 -3.38 21.32
N ASN A 110 6.33 -4.64 21.50
CA ASN A 110 5.82 -5.15 22.78
C ASN A 110 6.93 -5.27 23.87
N ASP A 111 8.17 -5.53 23.47
CA ASP A 111 9.30 -5.73 24.40
C ASP A 111 9.87 -4.43 25.01
N SER A 112 9.87 -3.34 24.23
CA SER A 112 10.68 -2.14 24.50
C SER A 112 9.90 -0.85 24.31
N TYR A 113 8.62 -0.94 23.91
CA TYR A 113 7.76 0.19 23.56
C TYR A 113 8.39 1.12 22.51
N THR A 114 9.37 0.66 21.73
CA THR A 114 9.98 1.47 20.67
C THR A 114 9.01 1.66 19.51
N LEU A 115 8.93 2.88 18.99
CA LEU A 115 8.09 3.20 17.83
C LEU A 115 8.70 2.58 16.57
N HIS A 116 8.08 1.52 16.07
CA HIS A 116 8.57 0.76 14.91
C HIS A 116 7.85 1.10 13.61
N LYS A 117 6.58 1.56 13.68
CA LYS A 117 5.80 1.88 12.47
C LYS A 117 4.76 2.97 12.74
N ILE A 118 4.58 3.88 11.80
CA ILE A 118 3.43 4.80 11.77
C ILE A 118 2.26 4.08 11.11
N LEU A 119 1.10 4.11 11.77
CA LEU A 119 -0.13 3.48 11.28
C LEU A 119 -0.97 4.51 10.53
N PRO A 120 -1.72 4.10 9.49
CA PRO A 120 -2.67 4.99 8.85
C PRO A 120 -3.74 5.45 9.84
N ASN A 121 -4.29 6.64 9.56
CA ASN A 121 -5.34 7.21 10.37
C ASN A 121 -6.53 6.26 10.44
N LYS A 122 -7.18 6.22 11.61
CA LYS A 122 -8.41 5.44 11.77
C LYS A 122 -9.50 6.17 11.01
N VAL A 123 -9.86 5.65 9.84
CA VAL A 123 -11.10 6.02 9.17
C VAL A 123 -12.18 5.10 9.73
N ASP A 124 -13.27 5.67 10.24
CA ASP A 124 -14.38 4.87 10.72
C ASP A 124 -14.97 4.04 9.55
N PRO A 125 -15.32 2.76 9.75
CA PRO A 125 -15.79 1.90 8.66
C PRO A 125 -17.00 2.45 7.90
N LEU A 126 -17.83 3.24 8.58
CA LEU A 126 -18.96 3.95 7.99
C LEU A 126 -18.52 4.92 6.88
N VAL A 127 -17.42 5.65 7.10
CA VAL A 127 -16.87 6.58 6.09
C VAL A 127 -16.31 5.80 4.91
N SER A 128 -15.66 4.65 5.15
CA SER A 128 -15.20 3.76 4.07
C SER A 128 -16.37 3.20 3.25
N LEU A 129 -17.53 2.92 3.86
CA LEU A 129 -18.74 2.49 3.14
C LEU A 129 -19.39 3.61 2.31
N MET A 130 -19.15 4.88 2.64
CA MET A 130 -19.62 6.04 1.85
C MET A 130 -18.82 6.24 0.56
N MET A 131 -17.65 5.60 0.44
CA MET A 131 -16.89 5.56 -0.80
C MET A 131 -17.57 4.62 -1.78
N VAL A 132 -17.95 5.16 -2.93
CA VAL A 132 -18.51 4.37 -4.02
C VAL A 132 -17.36 4.03 -4.96
N GLU A 133 -16.83 2.81 -4.88
CA GLU A 133 -15.71 2.35 -5.73
C GLU A 133 -16.06 2.38 -7.23
N LYS A 134 -17.35 2.22 -7.58
CA LYS A 134 -17.82 2.34 -8.97
C LYS A 134 -19.13 3.08 -9.03
N VAL A 135 -19.09 4.27 -9.61
CA VAL A 135 -20.29 5.03 -9.96
C VAL A 135 -21.04 4.22 -11.03
N PRO A 136 -22.35 3.98 -10.90
CA PRO A 136 -23.12 3.35 -11.96
C PRO A 136 -23.05 4.19 -13.24
N ASP A 137 -22.90 3.51 -14.38
CA ASP A 137 -22.78 4.10 -15.73
C ASP A 137 -23.96 5.02 -16.03
N SER A 138 -23.80 6.30 -15.69
CA SER A 138 -24.77 7.35 -15.96
C SER A 138 -24.07 8.35 -16.85
N THR A 139 -24.49 8.41 -18.11
CA THR A 139 -23.95 9.35 -19.08
C THR A 139 -24.81 10.61 -19.14
N TYR A 140 -24.22 11.72 -19.57
CA TYR A 140 -24.97 12.96 -19.80
C TYR A 140 -26.11 12.80 -20.81
N GLU A 141 -25.99 11.83 -21.73
CA GLU A 141 -27.01 11.51 -22.73
C GLU A 141 -28.31 10.99 -22.11
N MET A 142 -28.24 10.41 -20.90
CA MET A 142 -29.42 9.98 -20.15
C MET A 142 -30.19 11.15 -19.51
N ILE A 143 -29.65 12.38 -19.55
CA ILE A 143 -30.22 13.55 -18.89
C ILE A 143 -30.88 14.46 -19.92
N GLY A 144 -32.21 14.45 -19.96
CA GLY A 144 -32.97 15.29 -20.89
C GLY A 144 -33.18 16.74 -20.41
N GLY A 145 -32.97 17.72 -21.31
CA GLY A 145 -33.46 19.10 -21.17
C GLY A 145 -32.67 20.01 -20.22
N LEU A 146 -31.56 19.54 -19.64
CA LEU A 146 -30.73 20.28 -18.68
C LEU A 146 -29.38 20.73 -19.27
N ASP A 147 -29.32 20.96 -20.58
CA ASP A 147 -28.06 21.22 -21.31
C ASP A 147 -27.27 22.41 -20.77
N LYS A 148 -27.96 23.48 -20.36
CA LYS A 148 -27.33 24.66 -19.79
C LYS A 148 -26.64 24.35 -18.47
N GLN A 149 -27.35 23.66 -17.57
CA GLN A 149 -26.83 23.27 -16.25
C GLN A 149 -25.70 22.25 -16.37
N ILE A 150 -25.81 21.30 -17.30
CA ILE A 150 -24.74 20.35 -17.62
C ILE A 150 -23.49 21.11 -18.06
N LYS A 151 -23.63 22.09 -18.95
CA LYS A 151 -22.49 22.88 -19.45
C LYS A 151 -21.80 23.66 -18.32
N GLU A 152 -22.56 24.35 -17.47
CA GLU A 152 -22.01 25.08 -16.32
C GLU A 152 -21.24 24.17 -15.36
N ILE A 153 -21.80 23.00 -15.04
CA ILE A 153 -21.13 22.05 -14.14
C ILE A 153 -19.88 21.46 -14.76
N LYS A 154 -19.90 21.16 -16.07
CA LYS A 154 -18.72 20.69 -16.79
C LYS A 154 -17.59 21.71 -16.75
N GLU A 155 -17.90 22.99 -16.97
CA GLU A 155 -16.91 24.06 -16.91
C GLU A 155 -16.34 24.23 -15.48
N VAL A 156 -17.18 24.06 -14.46
CA VAL A 156 -16.75 24.23 -13.06
C VAL A 156 -15.97 23.01 -12.53
N ILE A 157 -16.31 21.79 -12.93
CA ILE A 157 -15.72 20.55 -12.37
C ILE A 157 -14.70 19.92 -13.31
N GLU A 158 -14.98 19.80 -14.61
CA GLU A 158 -14.03 19.15 -15.53
C GLU A 158 -12.84 20.05 -15.86
N LEU A 159 -13.06 21.36 -16.00
CA LEU A 159 -12.00 22.29 -16.43
C LEU A 159 -10.85 22.36 -15.41
N PRO A 160 -11.10 22.48 -14.09
CA PRO A 160 -10.01 22.50 -13.10
C PRO A 160 -9.29 21.15 -12.99
N VAL A 161 -10.02 20.04 -13.17
CA VAL A 161 -9.44 18.69 -13.07
C VAL A 161 -8.56 18.37 -14.28
N LYS A 162 -8.97 18.77 -15.50
CA LYS A 162 -8.21 18.49 -16.73
C LYS A 162 -7.10 19.51 -17.00
N HIS A 163 -7.30 20.79 -16.67
CA HIS A 163 -6.39 21.88 -17.03
C HIS A 163 -6.17 22.86 -15.86
N PRO A 164 -5.46 22.44 -14.79
CA PRO A 164 -5.15 23.33 -13.67
C PRO A 164 -4.26 24.53 -14.06
N GLU A 165 -3.39 24.36 -15.07
CA GLU A 165 -2.45 25.39 -15.56
C GLU A 165 -3.17 26.66 -16.06
N LEU A 166 -4.37 26.54 -16.63
CA LEU A 166 -5.14 27.69 -17.11
C LEU A 166 -5.55 28.61 -15.96
N PHE A 167 -5.87 28.04 -14.79
CA PHE A 167 -6.25 28.80 -13.61
C PHE A 167 -5.04 29.49 -12.95
N GLU A 168 -3.89 28.82 -12.95
CA GLU A 168 -2.64 29.39 -12.45
C GLU A 168 -2.16 30.55 -13.33
N ALA A 169 -2.21 30.39 -14.67
CA ALA A 169 -1.80 31.44 -15.61
C ALA A 169 -2.70 32.67 -15.57
N LEU A 170 -4.01 32.49 -15.35
CA LEU A 170 -4.96 33.59 -15.18
C LEU A 170 -4.92 34.20 -13.77
N GLY A 171 -4.31 33.54 -12.79
CA GLY A 171 -4.30 33.97 -11.40
C GLY A 171 -5.68 33.96 -10.73
N ILE A 172 -6.62 33.17 -11.25
CA ILE A 172 -8.00 33.07 -10.75
C ILE A 172 -8.11 31.86 -9.82
N ALA A 173 -8.77 32.03 -8.69
CA ALA A 173 -9.04 30.92 -7.77
C ALA A 173 -10.00 29.91 -8.39
N GLN A 174 -9.66 28.62 -8.30
CA GLN A 174 -10.54 27.55 -8.74
C GLN A 174 -11.85 27.54 -7.92
N PRO A 175 -13.00 27.33 -8.57
CA PRO A 175 -14.27 27.19 -7.87
C PRO A 175 -14.23 25.97 -6.92
N LYS A 176 -14.62 26.18 -5.66
CA LYS A 176 -14.49 25.17 -4.60
C LYS A 176 -15.62 24.15 -4.55
N GLY A 177 -16.73 24.40 -5.23
CA GLY A 177 -17.90 23.53 -5.21
C GLY A 177 -19.10 24.13 -5.93
N VAL A 178 -20.12 23.30 -6.16
CA VAL A 178 -21.37 23.66 -6.84
C VAL A 178 -22.53 23.36 -5.90
N LEU A 179 -23.53 24.25 -5.87
CA LEU A 179 -24.79 24.04 -5.15
C LEU A 179 -25.90 23.78 -6.16
N LEU A 180 -26.51 22.59 -6.11
CA LEU A 180 -27.67 22.24 -6.91
C LEU A 180 -28.95 22.41 -6.09
N TYR A 181 -29.83 23.34 -6.47
CA TYR A 181 -31.09 23.59 -5.79
C TYR A 181 -32.29 23.51 -6.74
N GLY A 182 -33.49 23.30 -6.20
CA GLY A 182 -34.75 23.23 -6.95
C GLY A 182 -35.65 22.07 -6.52
N PRO A 183 -36.83 21.90 -7.15
CA PRO A 183 -37.82 20.93 -6.72
C PRO A 183 -37.31 19.47 -6.82
N PRO A 184 -37.84 18.57 -5.97
CA PRO A 184 -37.50 17.15 -6.05
C PRO A 184 -37.91 16.56 -7.41
N GLY A 185 -37.18 15.56 -7.88
CA GLY A 185 -37.44 14.92 -9.18
C GLY A 185 -36.80 15.60 -10.40
N THR A 186 -36.06 16.70 -10.23
CA THR A 186 -35.33 17.39 -11.31
C THR A 186 -33.97 16.76 -11.67
N GLY A 187 -33.68 15.55 -11.17
CA GLY A 187 -32.47 14.81 -11.57
C GLY A 187 -31.15 15.29 -10.96
N LYS A 188 -31.15 16.09 -9.89
CA LYS A 188 -29.91 16.62 -9.25
C LYS A 188 -28.92 15.53 -8.86
N THR A 189 -29.41 14.47 -8.21
CA THR A 189 -28.60 13.31 -7.80
C THR A 189 -28.06 12.54 -9.00
N LEU A 190 -28.83 12.49 -10.10
CA LEU A 190 -28.45 11.79 -11.32
C LEU A 190 -27.36 12.58 -12.08
N LEU A 191 -27.50 13.90 -12.15
CA LEU A 191 -26.51 14.83 -12.69
C LEU A 191 -25.16 14.71 -11.97
N ALA A 192 -25.16 14.67 -10.64
CA ALA A 192 -23.94 14.50 -9.85
C ALA A 192 -23.24 13.16 -10.11
N ARG A 193 -24.01 12.07 -10.25
CA ARG A 193 -23.47 10.76 -10.62
C ARG A 193 -22.87 10.76 -12.03
N ALA A 194 -23.54 11.39 -12.99
CA ALA A 194 -23.04 11.46 -14.36
C ALA A 194 -21.73 12.22 -14.48
N VAL A 195 -21.56 13.29 -13.70
CA VAL A 195 -20.30 14.05 -13.62
C VAL A 195 -19.17 13.20 -13.04
N ALA A 196 -19.45 12.45 -11.99
CA ALA A 196 -18.45 11.60 -11.36
C ALA A 196 -17.98 10.48 -12.30
N HIS A 197 -18.90 9.87 -13.05
CA HIS A 197 -18.57 8.86 -14.06
C HIS A 197 -17.73 9.44 -15.21
N HIS A 198 -18.04 10.64 -15.71
CA HIS A 198 -17.31 11.22 -16.84
C HIS A 198 -15.91 11.77 -16.48
N THR A 199 -15.67 12.04 -15.19
CA THR A 199 -14.40 12.59 -14.70
C THR A 199 -13.45 11.53 -14.15
N ASP A 200 -13.85 10.24 -14.14
CA ASP A 200 -13.11 9.12 -13.52
C ASP A 200 -12.59 9.44 -12.10
N CYS A 201 -13.35 10.26 -11.35
CA CYS A 201 -12.98 10.67 -9.99
C CYS A 201 -13.59 9.72 -8.96
N THR A 202 -12.92 9.58 -7.82
CA THR A 202 -13.48 8.87 -6.66
C THR A 202 -14.76 9.58 -6.19
N PHE A 203 -15.91 8.89 -6.23
CA PHE A 203 -17.18 9.46 -5.81
C PHE A 203 -17.50 9.07 -4.37
N ILE A 204 -17.69 10.07 -3.52
CA ILE A 204 -18.03 9.89 -2.12
C ILE A 204 -19.42 10.47 -1.90
N ARG A 205 -20.40 9.60 -1.63
CA ARG A 205 -21.79 10.02 -1.36
C ARG A 205 -22.02 10.06 0.15
N VAL A 206 -22.44 11.21 0.64
CA VAL A 206 -22.79 11.41 2.05
C VAL A 206 -24.23 11.89 2.14
N SER A 207 -25.03 11.22 2.94
CA SER A 207 -26.36 11.74 3.30
C SER A 207 -26.23 12.64 4.53
N GLY A 208 -26.87 13.81 4.52
CA GLY A 208 -26.90 14.72 5.67
C GLY A 208 -27.47 14.05 6.93
N SER A 209 -28.33 13.04 6.76
CA SER A 209 -28.90 12.25 7.87
C SER A 209 -27.87 11.33 8.53
N GLU A 210 -26.85 10.86 7.79
CA GLU A 210 -25.78 9.99 8.32
C GLU A 210 -24.79 10.76 9.21
N LEU A 211 -24.68 12.08 9.01
CA LEU A 211 -23.82 12.96 9.80
C LEU A 211 -24.42 13.30 11.18
N VAL A 212 -25.72 13.07 11.37
CA VAL A 212 -26.41 13.34 12.63
C VAL A 212 -26.28 12.13 13.55
N GLN A 213 -25.39 12.24 14.53
CA GLN A 213 -25.12 11.18 15.51
C GLN A 213 -25.65 11.53 16.90
N LYS A 214 -26.00 10.51 17.68
CA LYS A 214 -26.47 10.67 19.07
C LYS A 214 -25.39 11.23 20.00
N PHE A 215 -24.12 10.91 19.74
CA PHE A 215 -23.00 11.32 20.57
C PHE A 215 -22.44 12.67 20.11
N ILE A 216 -22.22 13.56 21.07
CA ILE A 216 -21.69 14.90 20.81
C ILE A 216 -20.27 14.79 20.25
N GLY A 217 -20.02 15.45 19.12
CA GLY A 217 -18.70 15.52 18.49
C GLY A 217 -18.38 14.36 17.54
N GLU A 218 -19.18 13.30 17.50
CA GLU A 218 -18.98 12.17 16.58
C GLU A 218 -19.20 12.60 15.13
N GLY A 219 -20.30 13.30 14.83
CA GLY A 219 -20.55 13.82 13.48
C GLY A 219 -19.44 14.78 12.99
N ALA A 220 -18.91 15.63 13.86
CA ALA A 220 -17.80 16.53 13.52
C ALA A 220 -16.50 15.76 13.23
N ARG A 221 -16.25 14.65 13.94
CA ARG A 221 -15.12 13.75 13.68
C ARG A 221 -15.29 13.05 12.33
N MET A 222 -16.48 12.52 12.03
CA MET A 222 -16.78 11.89 10.74
C MET A 222 -16.56 12.83 9.56
N VAL A 223 -17.01 14.08 9.64
CA VAL A 223 -16.78 15.08 8.57
C VAL A 223 -15.29 15.31 8.35
N ARG A 224 -14.48 15.40 9.41
CA ARG A 224 -13.02 15.57 9.26
C ARG A 224 -12.39 14.35 8.59
N GLU A 225 -12.77 13.14 9.02
CA GLU A 225 -12.26 11.89 8.45
C GLU A 225 -12.64 11.77 6.96
N LEU A 226 -13.86 12.15 6.59
CA LEU A 226 -14.32 12.21 5.20
C LEU A 226 -13.39 13.08 4.32
N PHE A 227 -13.05 14.29 4.77
CA PHE A 227 -12.17 15.19 4.02
C PHE A 227 -10.70 14.76 4.01
N VAL A 228 -10.25 13.99 5.00
CA VAL A 228 -8.91 13.37 4.99
C VAL A 228 -8.88 12.25 3.96
N MET A 229 -9.86 11.36 4.01
CA MET A 229 -9.97 10.23 3.10
C MET A 229 -10.20 10.68 1.64
N ALA A 230 -10.99 11.73 1.40
CA ALA A 230 -11.13 12.34 0.07
C ALA A 230 -9.80 12.88 -0.47
N ARG A 231 -8.96 13.48 0.39
CA ARG A 231 -7.63 13.96 0.00
C ARG A 231 -6.66 12.83 -0.32
N GLU A 232 -6.74 11.72 0.41
CA GLU A 232 -5.94 10.51 0.13
C GLU A 232 -6.32 9.87 -1.21
N HIS A 233 -7.57 10.01 -1.64
CA HIS A 233 -8.11 9.46 -2.89
C HIS A 233 -8.30 10.52 -4.00
N ALA A 234 -7.52 11.60 -3.96
CA ALA A 234 -7.57 12.64 -4.98
C ALA A 234 -7.16 12.09 -6.37
N PRO A 235 -7.89 12.41 -7.46
CA PRO A 235 -9.04 13.32 -7.54
C PRO A 235 -10.36 12.70 -7.03
N SER A 236 -11.10 13.45 -6.22
CA SER A 236 -12.33 12.98 -5.55
C SER A 236 -13.45 14.01 -5.61
N ILE A 237 -14.70 13.56 -5.74
CA ILE A 237 -15.91 14.39 -5.68
C ILE A 237 -16.74 13.94 -4.47
N ILE A 238 -17.02 14.88 -3.56
CA ILE A 238 -17.92 14.66 -2.42
C ILE A 238 -19.31 15.18 -2.79
N PHE A 239 -20.29 14.30 -2.81
CA PHE A 239 -21.69 14.63 -3.00
C PHE A 239 -22.43 14.56 -1.67
N MET A 240 -22.97 15.70 -1.22
CA MET A 240 -23.79 15.80 -0.01
C MET A 240 -25.26 15.89 -0.41
N ASP A 241 -26.06 14.89 -0.02
CA ASP A 241 -27.52 14.78 -0.23
C ASP A 241 -28.29 15.20 1.03
#